data_AF-A0A8T5GGX0-F1
#
_entry.id   AF-A0A8T5GGX0-F1
#
_cell.length_a   1.000
_cell.length_b   1.000
_cell.length_c   1.000
_cell.angle_alpha   90.00
_cell.angle_beta   90.00
_cell.angle_gamma   90.00
#
_symmetry.space_group_name_H-M   'P 1'
#
loop_
_entity.id
_entity.type
_entity.pdbx_description
1 polymer ?
#
loop_
_entity_poly.entity_id
_entity_poly.type
_entity_poly.pdbx_seq_one_letter_code
_entity_poly.pdbx_strand_id
1 'polypeptide(L)' 'MSDKEESVSLRVSKAIPSDVGHGRARISADMGLDLKPGDIVEISGDNRSTAAIYWR' A
#
# COMPACT_ATOMS: atom_id res chain seq x y z
N MET A 1 -4.08 -22.33 11.65
CA MET A 1 -2.93 -21.77 10.92
C MET A 1 -3.42 -21.40 9.55
N SER A 2 -3.78 -20.13 9.34
CA SER A 2 -4.22 -19.63 8.03
C SER A 2 -3.32 -18.45 7.73
N ASP A 3 -2.14 -18.72 7.22
CA ASP A 3 -1.27 -17.72 6.59
C ASP A 3 -1.97 -17.28 5.29
N LYS A 4 -3.04 -16.47 5.43
CA LYS A 4 -3.56 -15.71 4.31
C LYS A 4 -2.46 -14.75 3.89
N GLU A 5 -2.30 -14.58 2.59
CA GLU A 5 -1.39 -13.63 1.96
C GLU A 5 -1.80 -12.18 2.31
N GLU A 6 -1.65 -11.79 3.57
CA GLU A 6 -2.07 -10.49 4.12
C GLU A 6 -0.98 -9.42 3.99
N SER A 7 0.18 -9.78 3.45
CA SER A 7 1.30 -8.87 3.22
C SER A 7 2.05 -9.20 1.94
N VAL A 8 2.59 -8.17 1.29
CA VAL A 8 3.41 -8.28 0.09
C VAL A 8 4.62 -7.35 0.19
N SER A 9 5.78 -7.82 -0.27
CA SER A 9 7.01 -7.04 -0.29
C SER A 9 7.17 -6.31 -1.62
N LEU A 10 7.12 -4.98 -1.59
CA LEU A 10 7.18 -4.13 -2.78
C LEU A 10 8.36 -3.18 -2.75
N ARG A 11 8.76 -2.69 -3.93
CA ARG A 11 9.75 -1.63 -4.06
C ARG A 11 9.08 -0.26 -4.03
N VAL A 12 9.52 0.59 -3.11
CA VAL A 12 9.04 1.98 -3.01
C VAL A 12 9.50 2.80 -4.22
N SER A 13 8.57 3.58 -4.78
CA SER A 13 8.81 4.49 -5.90
C SER A 13 8.25 5.88 -5.60
N LYS A 14 8.77 6.91 -6.27
CA LYS A 14 8.30 8.29 -6.11
C LYS A 14 6.84 8.41 -6.60
N ALA A 15 5.99 9.02 -5.78
CA ALA A 15 4.59 9.26 -6.11
C ALA A 15 4.42 10.27 -7.27
N ILE A 16 3.28 10.22 -7.95
CA ILE A 16 2.87 11.23 -8.93
C ILE A 16 2.51 12.55 -8.22
N PRO A 17 2.71 13.72 -8.87
CA PRO A 17 2.51 15.02 -8.22
C PRO A 17 1.14 15.22 -7.57
N SER A 18 0.08 14.67 -8.15
CA SER A 18 -1.30 14.82 -7.64
C SER A 18 -1.60 14.04 -6.35
N ASP A 19 -0.77 13.05 -5.99
CA ASP A 19 -0.98 12.21 -4.80
C ASP A 19 -0.09 12.60 -3.62
N VAL A 20 0.94 13.42 -3.86
CA VAL A 20 1.84 13.93 -2.82
C VAL A 20 1.05 14.73 -1.80
N GLY A 21 1.25 14.45 -0.51
CA GLY A 21 0.63 15.16 0.61
C GLY A 21 -0.80 14.73 0.96
N HIS A 22 -1.39 13.79 0.21
CA HIS A 22 -2.78 13.36 0.40
C HIS A 22 -2.91 12.02 1.16
N GLY A 23 -1.81 11.44 1.63
CA GLY A 23 -1.82 10.15 2.35
C GLY A 23 -2.25 8.97 1.47
N ARG A 24 -1.95 9.02 0.17
CA ARG A 24 -2.37 8.02 -0.83
C ARG A 24 -1.21 7.11 -1.23
N ALA A 25 -1.49 5.81 -1.29
CA ALA A 25 -0.57 4.79 -1.80
C ALA A 25 -1.13 4.16 -3.07
N ARG A 26 -0.32 4.14 -4.13
CA ARG A 26 -0.63 3.41 -5.36
C ARG A 26 0.04 2.05 -5.32
N ILE A 27 -0.77 1.01 -5.34
CA ILE A 27 -0.32 -0.39 -5.38
C ILE A 27 -0.87 -1.02 -6.66
N SER A 28 -0.11 -1.91 -7.29
CA SER A 28 -0.59 -2.61 -8.47
C SER A 28 -1.62 -3.67 -8.07
N ALA A 29 -2.74 -3.76 -8.79
CA ALA A 29 -3.86 -4.65 -8.46
C ALA A 29 -3.53 -6.15 -8.66
N ASP A 30 -2.40 -6.46 -9.30
CA ASP A 30 -1.87 -7.80 -9.53
C ASP A 30 -1.06 -8.34 -8.34
N MET A 31 -0.94 -7.59 -7.25
CA MET A 31 -0.09 -7.94 -6.09
C MET A 31 -0.74 -8.92 -5.10
N GLY A 32 -1.87 -9.55 -5.45
CA GLY A 32 -2.52 -10.58 -4.64
C GLY A 32 -3.31 -10.09 -3.42
N LEU A 33 -3.20 -8.80 -3.07
CA LEU A 33 -4.03 -8.15 -2.07
C LEU A 33 -5.29 -7.62 -2.77
N ASP A 34 -6.45 -8.23 -2.51
CA ASP A 34 -7.77 -7.85 -3.03
C ASP A 34 -8.23 -6.47 -2.47
N LEU A 35 -7.50 -5.41 -2.84
CA LEU A 35 -7.67 -4.05 -2.34
C LEU A 35 -8.65 -3.26 -3.20
N LYS A 36 -9.58 -2.57 -2.52
CA LYS A 36 -10.52 -1.64 -3.14
C LYS A 36 -10.10 -0.21 -2.88
N PRO A 37 -10.25 0.72 -3.84
CA PRO A 37 -9.94 2.13 -3.61
C PRO A 37 -10.66 2.67 -2.37
N GLY A 38 -9.91 3.30 -1.47
CA GLY A 38 -10.41 3.75 -0.17
C GLY A 38 -10.06 2.84 1.00
N ASP A 39 -9.60 1.61 0.76
CA ASP A 39 -9.07 0.75 1.81
C ASP A 39 -7.81 1.36 2.44
N ILE A 40 -7.64 1.15 3.74
CA ILE A 40 -6.46 1.60 4.48
C ILE A 40 -5.45 0.46 4.52
N VAL A 41 -4.22 0.74 4.09
CA VAL A 41 -3.12 -0.22 4.08
C VAL A 41 -2.04 0.21 5.07
N GLU A 42 -1.49 -0.76 5.79
CA GLU A 42 -0.27 -0.59 6.57
C GLU A 42 0.95 -0.81 5.66
N ILE A 43 1.93 0.07 5.77
CA ILE A 43 3.21 0.00 5.08
C ILE A 43 4.30 -0.09 6.14
N SER A 44 4.91 -1.26 6.24
CA SER A 44 6.02 -1.52 7.16
C SER A 44 7.34 -1.43 6.41
N GLY A 45 8.21 -0.51 6.84
CA GLY A 45 9.61 -0.46 6.45
C GLY A 45 10.52 -0.93 7.59
N ASP A 46 11.83 -1.00 7.34
CA ASP A 46 12.81 -1.61 8.25
C ASP A 46 12.75 -1.10 9.70
N ASN A 47 12.47 0.20 9.88
CA ASN A 47 12.47 0.84 11.20
C ASN A 47 11.15 1.53 11.57
N ARG A 48 10.18 1.60 10.65
CA ARG A 48 8.95 2.37 10.84
C ARG A 48 7.81 1.76 10.07
N SER A 49 6.64 1.70 10.69
CA SER A 49 5.37 1.50 10.00
C SER A 49 4.65 2.83 9.79
N THR A 50 3.87 2.89 8.73
CA THR A 50 2.96 3.99 8.42
C THR A 50 1.70 3.43 7.78
N ALA A 51 0.67 4.26 7.62
CA ALA A 51 -0.57 3.85 6.97
C ALA A 51 -0.93 4.85 5.88
N ALA A 52 -1.55 4.36 4.81
CA ALA A 52 -2.00 5.16 3.70
C ALA A 52 -3.32 4.61 3.13
N ILE A 53 -4.04 5.47 2.41
CA ILE A 53 -5.25 5.06 1.69
C ILE A 53 -4.81 4.49 0.34
N TYR A 54 -5.25 3.28 0.03
CA TYR A 54 -5.06 2.70 -1.29
C TYR A 54 -5.84 3.52 -2.32
N TRP A 55 -5.10 4.00 -3.33
CA TRP A 55 -5.61 4.91 -4.35
C TRP A 55 -5.15 4.47 -5.73
N ARG A 56 -6.05 4.49 -6.71
CA ARG A 56 -5.76 4.20 -8.11
C ARG A 56 -6.54 5.12 -9.02
#